data_AF-A0A959FX80-F1
#
_entry.id   AF-A0A959FX80-F1
#
_cell.length_a   1.000
_cell.length_b   1.000
_cell.length_c   1.000
_cell.angle_alpha   90.00
_cell.angle_beta   90.00
_cell.angle_gamma   90.00
#
_symmetry.space_group_name_H-M   'P 1'
#
loop_
_entity.id
_entity.type
_entity.pdbx_description
1 polymer ?
#
loop_
_entity_poly.entity_id
_entity_poly.type
_entity_poly.pdbx_seq_one_letter_code
_entity_poly.pdbx_strand_id
1 'polypeptide(L)' 'MQNGRFYLIPKLGDQTIIFGKYEQVEDKFRRLKVFYDEAVPRMGWDRYKTIDLSFKGQVVCEK' A
#
# COMPACT_ATOMS: atom_id res chain seq x y z
N MET A 1 -20.43 10.30 9.28
CA MET A 1 -20.19 8.85 9.26
C MET A 1 -18.70 8.64 9.00
N GLN A 2 -17.95 7.96 9.87
CA GLN A 2 -16.55 7.62 9.56
C GLN A 2 -16.57 6.54 8.46
N ASN A 3 -15.95 6.82 7.31
CA ASN A 3 -16.07 6.00 6.10
C ASN A 3 -15.31 4.64 6.16
N GLY A 4 -14.98 4.13 7.36
CA GLY A 4 -14.40 2.80 7.57
C GLY A 4 -13.11 2.53 6.78
N ARG A 5 -12.32 3.58 6.50
CA ARG A 5 -11.06 3.47 5.75
C ARG A 5 -9.90 3.36 6.72
N PHE A 6 -9.05 2.39 6.46
CA PHE A 6 -7.85 2.12 7.21
C PHE A 6 -6.63 2.67 6.46
N TYR A 7 -5.70 3.21 7.25
CA TYR A 7 -4.38 3.64 6.81
C TYR A 7 -3.36 2.90 7.66
N LEU A 8 -2.29 2.42 7.03
CA LEU A 8 -1.21 1.73 7.72
C LEU A 8 0.06 2.55 7.58
N ILE A 9 0.76 2.73 8.69
CA ILE A 9 2.07 3.38 8.72
C ILE A 9 3.12 2.27 8.88
N PRO A 10 4.00 2.06 7.88
CA PRO A 10 5.04 1.05 7.99
C PRO A 10 6.09 1.49 9.00
N LYS A 11 6.77 0.51 9.60
CA LYS A 11 7.91 0.79 10.50
C LYS A 11 9.14 1.30 9.74
N LEU A 12 9.23 1.01 8.45
CA LEU A 12 10.36 1.36 7.58
C LEU A 12 9.86 2.13 6.35
N GLY A 13 10.50 3.26 6.08
CA GLY A 13 10.12 4.22 5.05
C GLY A 13 9.00 5.16 5.49
N ASP A 14 8.82 6.23 4.73
CA ASP A 14 7.90 7.34 5.08
C ASP A 14 6.58 7.31 4.30
N GLN A 15 6.33 6.20 3.62
CA GLN A 15 5.16 5.98 2.78
C GLN A 15 3.90 5.69 3.60
N THR A 16 2.79 6.33 3.26
CA THR A 16 1.46 6.02 3.83
C THR A 16 0.77 4.94 3.00
N ILE A 17 0.39 3.83 3.63
CA ILE A 17 -0.34 2.77 2.94
C ILE A 17 -1.84 3.01 3.12
N ILE A 18 -2.55 3.28 2.03
CA ILE A 18 -4.01 3.42 2.01
C ILE A 18 -4.61 2.03 1.84
N PHE A 19 -5.03 1.42 2.95
CA PHE A 19 -5.62 0.08 2.93
C PHE A 19 -7.07 0.08 2.42
N GLY A 20 -7.78 1.20 2.64
CA GLY A 20 -9.20 1.33 2.30
C GLY A 20 -10.08 0.56 3.28
N LYS A 21 -11.17 -0.05 2.82
CA LYS A 21 -12.09 -0.81 3.68
C LYS A 21 -11.48 -2.13 4.15
N TYR A 22 -11.96 -2.65 5.28
CA TYR A 22 -11.58 -3.97 5.79
C TYR A 22 -12.25 -5.11 4.98
N GLU A 23 -11.76 -5.31 3.77
CA GLU A 23 -12.23 -6.31 2.81
C GLU A 23 -11.07 -6.82 1.97
N GLN A 24 -11.14 -8.07 1.51
CA GLN A 24 -10.11 -8.71 0.67
C GLN A 24 -8.70 -8.55 1.27
N VAL A 25 -8.60 -8.73 2.58
CA VAL A 25 -7.41 -8.39 3.40
C VAL A 25 -6.19 -9.16 2.92
N GLU A 26 -6.34 -10.45 2.67
CA GLU A 26 -5.29 -11.36 2.22
C GLU A 26 -4.74 -10.94 0.85
N ASP A 27 -5.62 -10.57 -0.09
CA ASP A 27 -5.21 -10.11 -1.41
C ASP A 27 -4.46 -8.77 -1.35
N LYS A 28 -4.91 -7.85 -0.49
CA LYS A 28 -4.24 -6.55 -0.28
C LYS A 28 -2.83 -6.75 0.26
N PHE A 29 -2.65 -7.57 1.30
CA PHE A 29 -1.32 -7.85 1.86
C PHE A 29 -0.44 -8.64 0.90
N ARG A 30 -1.00 -9.57 0.11
CA ARG A 30 -0.26 -10.28 -0.94
C ARG A 30 0.30 -9.30 -1.98
N ARG A 31 -0.53 -8.38 -2.48
CA ARG A 31 -0.09 -7.35 -3.44
C ARG A 31 0.94 -6.39 -2.85
N LEU A 32 0.72 -5.97 -1.60
CA LEU A 32 1.68 -5.13 -0.88
C LEU A 32 3.05 -5.83 -0.73
N LYS A 33 3.05 -7.13 -0.42
CA LYS A 33 4.28 -7.92 -0.35
C LYS A 33 4.99 -7.97 -1.71
N VAL A 34 4.27 -8.30 -2.79
CA VAL A 34 4.85 -8.30 -4.15
C VAL A 34 5.43 -6.94 -4.51
N PHE A 35 4.76 -5.84 -4.14
CA PHE A 35 5.29 -4.49 -4.34
C PHE A 35 6.61 -4.26 -3.59
N TYR A 36 6.71 -4.66 -2.32
CA TYR A 36 7.95 -4.57 -1.55
C TYR A 36 9.06 -5.46 -2.11
N ASP A 37 8.74 -6.66 -2.58
CA ASP A 37 9.73 -7.63 -3.06
C ASP A 37 10.24 -7.27 -4.46
N GLU A 38 9.40 -6.69 -5.33
CA GLU A 38 9.73 -6.48 -6.74
C GLU A 38 9.99 -5.03 -7.14
N ALA A 39 9.22 -4.07 -6.60
CA ALA A 39 9.28 -2.67 -6.99
C ALA A 39 10.32 -1.89 -6.18
N VAL A 40 10.29 -2.03 -4.85
CA VAL A 40 11.16 -1.26 -3.95
C VAL A 40 12.67 -1.47 -4.22
N PRO A 41 13.17 -2.71 -4.46
CA PRO A 41 14.59 -2.92 -4.78
C PRO A 41 15.05 -2.25 -6.08
N ARG A 42 14.13 -2.01 -7.02
CA ARG A 42 14.43 -1.38 -8.32
C ARG A 42 14.30 0.14 -8.28
N MET A 43 13.41 0.63 -7.44
CA MET A 43 12.91 2.00 -7.48
C MET A 43 13.41 2.87 -6.33
N GLY A 44 13.82 2.26 -5.22
CA GLY A 44 14.15 2.95 -3.97
C GLY A 44 12.93 3.13 -3.07
N TRP A 45 13.18 3.20 -1.76
CA TRP A 45 12.17 3.38 -0.71
C TRP A 45 11.49 4.75 -0.77
N ASP A 46 12.21 5.76 -1.27
CA ASP A 46 11.82 7.17 -1.15
C ASP A 46 11.02 7.64 -2.37
N ARG A 47 10.78 6.74 -3.33
CA ARG A 47 10.16 7.10 -4.60
C ARG A 47 8.67 7.41 -4.47
N TYR A 48 8.00 6.81 -3.50
CA TYR A 48 6.54 6.88 -3.37
C TYR A 48 6.15 7.38 -1.98
N LYS A 49 5.28 8.37 -1.93
CA LYS A 49 4.69 8.88 -0.68
C LYS A 49 3.49 8.08 -0.24
N THR A 50 2.76 7.49 -1.19
CA THR A 50 1.56 6.70 -0.91
C THR A 50 1.56 5.39 -1.68
N ILE A 51 1.00 4.36 -1.04
CA ILE A 51 0.72 3.05 -1.63
C ILE A 51 -0.76 2.75 -1.38
N ASP A 52 -1.60 2.82 -2.41
CA ASP A 52 -3.04 2.57 -2.32
C ASP A 52 -3.40 1.15 -2.75
N LEU A 53 -4.01 0.40 -1.81
CA LEU A 53 -4.46 -0.98 -1.96
C LEU A 53 -5.99 -1.10 -2.08
N SER A 54 -6.70 0.04 -2.11
CA SER A 54 -8.17 0.07 -2.15
C SER A 54 -8.74 -0.37 -3.49
N PHE A 55 -7.94 -0.32 -4.56
CA PHE A 55 -8.31 -0.81 -5.89
C PHE A 55 -8.08 -2.33 -5.98
N LYS A 56 -9.09 -3.06 -6.45
CA LYS A 56 -9.01 -4.52 -6.58
C LYS A 56 -7.93 -4.91 -7.60
N GLY A 57 -6.99 -5.76 -7.20
CA GLY A 57 -5.96 -6.30 -8.09
C GLY A 57 -4.84 -5.32 -8.49
N GLN A 58 -4.84 -4.08 -7.98
CA GLN A 58 -3.88 -3.04 -8.38
C GLN A 58 -3.21 -2.38 -7.18
N VAL A 59 -1.93 -2.02 -7.31
CA VAL A 59 -1.23 -1.16 -6.35
C VAL A 59 -1.02 0.18 -7.05
N VAL A 60 -1.64 1.24 -6.51
CA VAL A 60 -1.52 2.60 -7.08
C VAL A 60 -0.58 3.41 -6.20
N CYS A 61 0.43 4.04 -6.79
CA CYS A 61 1.43 4.80 -6.04
C CYS A 61 1.49 6.25 -6.52
N GLU A 62 1.69 7.18 -5.58
CA GLU A 62 1.90 8.60 -5.84
C GLU A 62 3.30 9.02 -5.35
N LYS A 63 3.91 9.99 -6.04
CA LYS A 63 5.25 10.52 -5.72
C LYS A 63 5.21 11.71 -4.76
#